data_AF-A0A2D3V993-F1
#
_entry.id   AF-A0A2D3V993-F1
#
_cell.length_a   1.000
_cell.length_b   1.000
_cell.length_c   1.000
_cell.angle_alpha   90.00
_cell.angle_beta   90.00
_cell.angle_gamma   90.00
#
_symmetry.space_group_name_H-M   'P 1'
#
loop_
_entity.id
_entity.type
_entity.pdbx_description
1 polymer ?
#
loop_
_entity_poly.entity_id
_entity_poly.type
_entity_poly.pdbx_seq_one_letter_code
_entity_poly.pdbx_strand_id
1 'polypeptide(L)'
;MHHKIGLATAAVAFISSSSATLDTAALATRYFGNDSPWYRDRIPYFEISDPSIQDVYYYRWGVYRAHQRDIGQRGYVSTEFLDDVGWQLEPWATLNDATGFHIGEGRWLRDRRYTDDYIRHMYNGGNDRHFTDYMADSVWQRYLVDGDVTSITTHLQAMIDLYEQWDDAFDADKGLYWREPLADATEYTISSIDASGGEDGFTGGYAFRPTINSYMWANALAIANVADLVGESSTAGIFRERASTLKTRFQTDIWNTTLEHFIDRHQRSNEFVQYYQPIRGRELAGLVPWMFGMPDNNSKYNAAWKHILDTSQLRGLNGMRTVEPSYQYYMRQYRYEGTNRECQWNGPVWPYQVTQVLLGMANLLNNYNQTIISKTDYLRELRSYTRIHSNSGKLNLEENYEPDKSGPIVL
;
A
#
# COMPACT_ATOMS: atom_id res chain seq x y z
N MET A 1 17.24 -35.08 73.75
CA MET A 1 16.92 -35.93 72.59
C MET A 1 16.49 -35.03 71.45
N HIS A 2 17.25 -35.04 70.36
CA HIS A 2 17.08 -34.18 69.19
C HIS A 2 15.77 -34.45 68.45
N HIS A 3 15.08 -33.39 68.02
CA HIS A 3 14.13 -33.43 66.90
C HIS A 3 14.69 -32.56 65.77
N LYS A 4 15.06 -33.23 64.67
CA LYS A 4 15.47 -32.63 63.40
C LYS A 4 14.20 -32.23 62.65
N ILE A 5 14.08 -30.95 62.31
CA ILE A 5 13.14 -30.45 61.30
C ILE A 5 13.85 -30.58 59.95
N GLY A 6 13.29 -31.36 59.03
CA GLY A 6 13.78 -31.51 57.67
C GLY A 6 13.36 -30.31 56.81
N LEU A 7 14.33 -29.64 56.19
CA LEU A 7 14.07 -28.73 55.07
C LEU A 7 13.85 -29.56 53.81
N ALA A 8 12.67 -29.43 53.20
CA ALA A 8 12.42 -29.87 51.84
C ALA A 8 12.87 -28.77 50.87
N THR A 9 13.90 -29.06 50.08
CA THR A 9 14.31 -28.23 48.94
C THR A 9 13.39 -28.53 47.75
N ALA A 10 12.50 -27.60 47.42
CA ALA A 10 11.78 -27.63 46.15
C ALA A 10 12.74 -27.25 45.02
N ALA A 11 13.06 -28.20 44.14
CA ALA A 11 13.77 -27.94 42.90
C ALA A 11 12.82 -27.24 41.92
N VAL A 12 13.05 -25.96 41.68
CA VAL A 12 12.41 -25.23 40.57
C VAL A 12 13.09 -25.70 39.29
N ALA A 13 12.38 -26.50 38.49
CA ALA A 13 12.81 -26.81 37.13
C ALA A 13 12.70 -25.54 36.27
N PHE A 14 13.85 -24.95 35.94
CA PHE A 14 13.93 -23.98 34.86
C PHE A 14 13.69 -24.71 33.55
N ILE A 15 12.49 -24.57 32.99
CA ILE A 15 12.24 -24.92 31.60
C ILE A 15 12.98 -23.86 30.77
N SER A 16 14.17 -24.20 30.31
CA SER A 16 14.83 -23.44 29.26
C SER A 16 13.97 -23.57 28.00
N SER A 17 13.24 -22.52 27.64
CA SER A 17 12.69 -22.39 26.30
C SER A 17 13.88 -22.21 25.35
N SER A 18 14.45 -23.32 24.88
CA SER A 18 15.26 -23.31 23.68
C SER A 18 14.35 -22.78 22.58
N SER A 19 14.56 -21.52 22.16
CA SER A 19 14.01 -21.06 20.89
C SER A 19 14.53 -22.04 19.85
N ALA A 20 13.64 -22.87 19.30
CA ALA A 20 13.99 -23.71 18.18
C ALA A 20 14.35 -22.75 17.04
N THR A 21 15.64 -22.65 16.73
CA THR A 21 16.11 -21.85 15.61
C THR A 21 15.53 -22.48 14.34
N LEU A 22 14.81 -21.67 13.55
CA LEU A 22 14.27 -22.09 12.25
C LEU A 22 15.38 -22.71 11.40
N ASP A 23 15.12 -23.89 10.83
CA ASP A 23 16.02 -24.51 9.84
C ASP A 23 15.84 -23.79 8.50
N THR A 24 16.52 -22.63 8.38
CA THR A 24 16.45 -21.77 7.20
C THR A 24 17.01 -22.47 5.96
N ALA A 25 17.96 -23.40 6.11
CA ALA A 25 18.52 -24.16 5.00
C ALA A 25 17.51 -25.16 4.43
N ALA A 26 16.77 -25.86 5.30
CA ALA A 26 15.68 -26.75 4.89
C ALA A 26 14.53 -25.96 4.24
N LEU A 27 14.13 -24.83 4.82
CA LEU A 27 13.10 -23.96 4.25
C LEU A 27 13.53 -23.42 2.88
N ALA A 28 14.78 -22.96 2.74
CA ALA A 28 15.31 -22.49 1.46
C ALA A 28 15.20 -23.58 0.39
N THR A 29 15.72 -24.78 0.71
CA THR A 29 15.74 -25.92 -0.20
C THR A 29 14.33 -26.34 -0.59
N ARG A 30 13.39 -26.37 0.37
CA ARG A 30 12.00 -26.72 0.15
C ARG A 30 11.30 -25.76 -0.82
N TYR A 31 11.46 -24.46 -0.63
CA TYR A 31 10.69 -23.45 -1.36
C TYR A 31 11.36 -22.97 -2.65
N PHE A 32 12.69 -23.05 -2.73
CA PHE A 32 13.46 -22.48 -3.85
C PHE A 32 14.35 -23.50 -4.57
N GLY A 33 14.53 -24.72 -4.05
CA GLY A 33 15.30 -25.77 -4.73
C GLY A 33 16.70 -25.30 -5.16
N ASN A 34 17.00 -25.38 -6.45
CA ASN A 34 18.30 -24.96 -7.02
C ASN A 34 18.59 -23.46 -6.84
N ASP A 35 17.55 -22.64 -6.67
CA ASP A 35 17.68 -21.19 -6.46
C ASP A 35 17.95 -20.80 -5.00
N SER A 36 17.91 -21.75 -4.07
CA SER A 36 18.16 -21.52 -2.63
C SER A 36 19.39 -20.66 -2.30
N PRO A 37 20.53 -20.76 -3.01
CA PRO A 37 21.71 -19.94 -2.72
C PRO A 37 21.45 -18.43 -2.81
N TRP A 38 20.53 -17.97 -3.66
CA TRP A 38 20.19 -16.56 -3.74
C TRP A 38 19.45 -16.09 -2.47
N TYR A 39 18.46 -16.86 -2.02
CA TYR A 39 17.56 -16.49 -0.92
C TYR A 39 18.18 -16.63 0.47
N ARG A 40 19.06 -17.62 0.66
CA ARG A 40 19.57 -18.06 1.97
C ARG A 40 19.99 -16.92 2.89
N ASP A 41 20.76 -15.98 2.36
CA ASP A 41 21.30 -14.86 3.14
C ASP A 41 20.50 -13.56 2.93
N ARG A 42 19.56 -13.55 1.97
CA ARG A 42 18.86 -12.33 1.53
C ARG A 42 17.50 -12.12 2.17
N ILE A 43 16.70 -13.17 2.38
CA ILE A 43 15.32 -13.01 2.86
C ILE A 43 15.18 -13.35 4.35
N PRO A 44 14.26 -12.72 5.09
CA PRO A 44 13.80 -13.25 6.35
C PRO A 44 13.13 -14.62 6.13
N TYR A 45 13.27 -15.52 7.11
CA TYR A 45 12.60 -16.83 7.07
C TYR A 45 11.43 -16.81 8.05
N PHE A 46 10.34 -17.47 7.65
CA PHE A 46 9.07 -17.44 8.34
C PHE A 46 8.45 -18.84 8.37
N GLU A 47 7.88 -19.19 9.52
CA GLU A 47 7.10 -20.42 9.69
C GLU A 47 5.85 -20.11 10.52
N ILE A 48 4.72 -20.67 10.11
CA ILE A 48 3.44 -20.53 10.82
C ILE A 48 2.59 -21.79 10.64
N SER A 49 1.63 -22.00 11.54
CA SER A 49 0.68 -23.12 11.48
C SER A 49 -0.32 -23.05 10.32
N ASP A 50 -0.41 -21.92 9.61
CA ASP A 50 -1.27 -21.74 8.44
C ASP A 50 -0.43 -21.93 7.16
N PRO A 51 -0.41 -23.15 6.56
CA PRO A 51 0.51 -23.46 5.48
C PRO A 51 0.26 -22.63 4.23
N SER A 52 -0.98 -22.20 3.98
CA SER A 52 -1.29 -21.36 2.81
C SER A 52 -0.65 -19.98 2.91
N ILE A 53 -0.67 -19.36 4.10
CA ILE A 53 0.02 -18.08 4.32
C ILE A 53 1.53 -18.27 4.17
N GLN A 54 2.08 -19.35 4.72
CA GLN A 54 3.49 -19.67 4.59
C GLN A 54 3.92 -19.88 3.13
N ASP A 55 3.14 -20.63 2.35
CA ASP A 55 3.46 -20.88 0.94
C ASP A 55 3.39 -19.59 0.12
N VAL A 56 2.40 -18.72 0.37
CA VAL A 56 2.34 -17.38 -0.24
C VAL A 56 3.52 -16.51 0.17
N TYR A 57 3.98 -16.56 1.43
CA TYR A 57 5.14 -15.81 1.90
C TYR A 57 6.39 -16.12 1.06
N TYR A 58 6.71 -17.40 0.86
CA TYR A 58 7.88 -17.79 0.07
C TYR A 58 7.68 -17.55 -1.43
N TYR A 59 6.46 -17.74 -1.94
CA TYR A 59 6.12 -17.40 -3.32
C TYR A 59 6.33 -15.92 -3.62
N ARG A 60 5.89 -15.02 -2.74
CA ARG A 60 6.04 -13.56 -2.89
C ARG A 60 7.51 -13.11 -2.91
N TRP A 61 8.41 -13.77 -2.18
CA TRP A 61 9.85 -13.56 -2.33
C TRP A 61 10.38 -14.00 -3.70
N GLY A 62 9.82 -15.07 -4.26
CA GLY A 62 10.10 -15.49 -5.63
C GLY A 62 9.68 -14.44 -6.66
N VAL A 63 8.47 -13.90 -6.52
CA VAL A 63 7.98 -12.78 -7.34
C VAL A 63 8.88 -11.56 -7.18
N TYR A 64 9.17 -11.12 -5.95
CA TYR A 64 10.03 -9.97 -5.71
C TYR A 64 11.40 -10.11 -6.40
N ARG A 65 12.04 -11.28 -6.32
CA ARG A 65 13.30 -11.56 -7.03
C ARG A 65 13.14 -11.49 -8.54
N ALA A 66 12.08 -12.08 -9.10
CA ALA A 66 11.86 -12.10 -10.55
C ALA A 66 11.75 -10.70 -11.16
N HIS A 67 11.24 -9.74 -10.37
CA HIS A 67 11.11 -8.34 -10.78
C HIS A 67 12.35 -7.48 -10.57
N GLN A 68 13.47 -8.05 -10.08
CA GLN A 68 14.74 -7.31 -9.99
C GLN A 68 15.46 -7.30 -11.34
N ARG A 69 15.21 -6.26 -12.14
CA ARG A 69 15.80 -6.07 -13.47
C ARG A 69 17.09 -5.26 -13.37
N ASP A 70 18.19 -5.79 -13.91
CA ASP A 70 19.45 -5.05 -14.07
C ASP A 70 19.35 -4.13 -15.30
N ILE A 71 19.48 -2.82 -15.08
CA ILE A 71 19.42 -1.79 -16.12
C ILE A 71 20.80 -1.17 -16.41
N GLY A 72 21.87 -1.94 -16.16
CA GLY A 72 23.24 -1.59 -16.49
C GLY A 72 23.85 -0.62 -15.49
N GLN A 73 24.38 0.52 -15.95
CA GLN A 73 25.14 1.44 -15.10
C GLN A 73 24.30 2.05 -13.95
N ARG A 74 22.97 2.02 -14.05
CA ARG A 74 22.06 2.50 -13.00
C ARG A 74 21.74 1.45 -11.94
N GLY A 75 22.18 0.20 -12.10
CA GLY A 75 21.97 -0.89 -11.15
C GLY A 75 20.64 -1.61 -11.36
N TYR A 76 20.04 -2.09 -10.27
CA TYR A 76 18.76 -2.81 -10.31
C TYR A 76 17.55 -1.88 -10.11
N VAL A 77 16.45 -2.21 -10.79
CA VAL A 77 15.11 -1.66 -10.54
C VAL A 77 14.12 -2.78 -10.24
N SER A 78 13.06 -2.46 -9.50
CA SER A 78 11.89 -3.34 -9.37
C SER A 78 10.86 -2.97 -10.42
N THR A 79 10.60 -3.87 -11.38
CA THR A 79 9.55 -3.65 -12.40
C THR A 79 8.19 -4.04 -11.85
N GLU A 80 7.12 -3.43 -12.37
CA GLU A 80 5.75 -3.84 -12.07
C GLU A 80 5.31 -4.97 -13.00
N PHE A 81 5.54 -4.81 -14.31
CA PHE A 81 5.32 -5.84 -15.33
C PHE A 81 6.65 -6.53 -15.68
N LEU A 82 6.60 -7.83 -15.97
CA LEU A 82 7.77 -8.57 -16.43
C LEU A 82 8.11 -8.24 -17.88
N ASP A 83 7.08 -8.16 -18.72
CA ASP A 83 7.18 -7.73 -20.11
C ASP A 83 7.04 -6.20 -20.21
N ASP A 84 7.61 -5.62 -21.27
CA ASP A 84 7.53 -4.19 -21.49
C ASP A 84 6.11 -3.78 -21.91
N VAL A 85 5.58 -2.73 -21.26
CA VAL A 85 4.23 -2.19 -21.51
C VAL A 85 4.29 -0.78 -22.08
N GLY A 86 3.28 -0.38 -22.86
CA GLY A 86 3.32 0.90 -23.61
C GLY A 86 3.25 2.18 -22.77
N TRP A 87 2.99 2.08 -21.47
CA TRP A 87 2.89 3.20 -20.52
C TRP A 87 4.03 3.26 -19.52
N GLN A 88 5.03 2.38 -19.63
CA GLN A 88 6.21 2.41 -18.77
C GLN A 88 7.17 3.55 -19.14
N LEU A 89 8.05 3.91 -18.21
CA LEU A 89 9.15 4.81 -18.51
C LEU A 89 10.25 4.09 -19.31
N GLU A 90 10.38 4.45 -20.58
CA GLU A 90 11.45 3.99 -21.46
C GLU A 90 12.79 4.69 -21.14
N PRO A 91 13.94 3.99 -21.20
CA PRO A 91 14.14 2.58 -21.57
C PRO A 91 14.24 1.61 -20.36
N TRP A 92 13.73 1.99 -19.19
CA TRP A 92 14.00 1.26 -17.94
C TRP A 92 12.87 0.36 -17.45
N ALA A 93 11.69 0.47 -18.06
CA ALA A 93 10.49 -0.29 -17.69
C ALA A 93 10.03 -0.06 -16.25
N THR A 94 10.22 1.16 -15.75
CA THR A 94 9.77 1.55 -14.42
C THR A 94 8.43 2.27 -14.49
N LEU A 95 7.59 1.99 -13.50
CA LEU A 95 6.30 2.63 -13.25
C LEU A 95 6.32 3.14 -11.80
N ASN A 96 5.99 4.41 -11.60
CA ASN A 96 6.28 5.06 -10.32
C ASN A 96 5.18 4.85 -9.25
N ASP A 97 3.96 4.48 -9.64
CA ASP A 97 2.84 4.11 -8.77
C ASP A 97 3.20 2.98 -7.80
N ALA A 98 3.87 1.94 -8.29
CA ALA A 98 4.23 0.76 -7.50
C ALA A 98 5.47 0.97 -6.61
N THR A 99 6.21 2.08 -6.77
CA THR A 99 7.51 2.35 -6.11
C THR A 99 7.44 2.19 -4.59
N GLY A 100 6.39 2.74 -3.98
CA GLY A 100 6.23 2.66 -2.53
C GLY A 100 6.07 1.22 -2.03
N PHE A 101 5.35 0.38 -2.78
CA PHE A 101 5.19 -1.04 -2.45
C PHE A 101 6.51 -1.79 -2.64
N HIS A 102 7.20 -1.55 -3.75
CA HIS A 102 8.47 -2.20 -4.07
C HIS A 102 9.53 -1.91 -3.01
N ILE A 103 9.66 -0.65 -2.56
CA ILE A 103 10.56 -0.29 -1.46
C ILE A 103 10.06 -0.87 -0.13
N GLY A 104 8.75 -0.84 0.11
CA GLY A 104 8.12 -1.39 1.32
C GLY A 104 8.30 -2.89 1.53
N GLU A 105 8.37 -3.67 0.44
CA GLU A 105 8.74 -5.09 0.44
C GLU A 105 10.27 -5.25 0.49
N GLY A 106 10.98 -4.50 -0.36
CA GLY A 106 12.43 -4.56 -0.52
C GLY A 106 13.23 -4.20 0.73
N ARG A 107 12.69 -3.36 1.61
CA ARG A 107 13.35 -3.00 2.89
C ARG A 107 13.63 -4.20 3.80
N TRP A 108 12.95 -5.33 3.59
CA TRP A 108 13.20 -6.57 4.34
C TRP A 108 14.29 -7.44 3.74
N LEU A 109 14.75 -7.15 2.52
CA LEU A 109 15.86 -7.84 1.88
C LEU A 109 17.18 -7.39 2.49
N ARG A 110 17.99 -8.35 2.97
CA ARG A 110 19.30 -8.06 3.60
C ARG A 110 20.35 -7.55 2.61
N ASP A 111 20.22 -7.90 1.33
CA ASP A 111 21.08 -7.39 0.26
C ASP A 111 20.54 -6.02 -0.20
N ARG A 112 21.05 -4.96 0.43
CA ARG A 112 20.54 -3.59 0.30
C ARG A 112 20.68 -2.99 -1.10
N ARG A 113 21.58 -3.53 -1.92
CA ARG A 113 21.88 -3.07 -3.29
C ARG A 113 20.62 -2.92 -4.14
N TYR A 114 19.69 -3.88 -4.09
CA TYR A 114 18.49 -3.86 -4.93
C TYR A 114 17.62 -2.62 -4.67
N THR A 115 17.32 -2.35 -3.40
CA THR A 115 16.52 -1.19 -3.03
C THR A 115 17.31 0.12 -3.11
N ASP A 116 18.62 0.13 -2.79
CA ASP A 116 19.47 1.32 -2.94
C ASP A 116 19.58 1.78 -4.39
N ASP A 117 19.78 0.84 -5.32
CA ASP A 117 19.87 1.14 -6.75
C ASP A 117 18.54 1.67 -7.28
N TYR A 118 17.44 1.03 -6.88
CA TYR A 118 16.11 1.46 -7.29
C TYR A 118 15.77 2.87 -6.76
N ILE A 119 16.02 3.15 -5.48
CA ILE A 119 15.80 4.49 -4.89
C ILE A 119 16.61 5.54 -5.64
N ARG A 120 17.90 5.27 -5.89
CA ARG A 120 18.79 6.18 -6.62
C ARG A 120 18.31 6.41 -8.05
N HIS A 121 17.84 5.36 -8.72
CA HIS A 121 17.27 5.45 -10.05
C HIS A 121 16.02 6.34 -10.06
N MET A 122 15.06 6.08 -9.17
CA MET A 122 13.80 6.82 -9.11
C MET A 122 14.02 8.30 -8.79
N TYR A 123 14.92 8.65 -7.86
CA TYR A 123 15.29 10.05 -7.61
C TYR A 123 16.16 10.70 -8.70
N ASN A 124 16.70 9.91 -9.64
CA ASN A 124 17.53 10.40 -10.76
C ASN A 124 16.81 10.23 -12.11
N GLY A 125 15.56 10.70 -12.14
CA GLY A 125 14.71 10.74 -13.33
C GLY A 125 13.97 9.44 -13.67
N GLY A 126 13.96 8.46 -12.75
CA GLY A 126 13.09 7.28 -12.87
C GLY A 126 11.65 7.53 -12.40
N ASN A 127 11.45 8.52 -11.53
CA ASN A 127 10.14 9.01 -11.15
C ASN A 127 9.81 10.29 -11.95
N ASP A 128 8.99 10.14 -12.98
CA ASP A 128 8.51 11.24 -13.84
C ASP A 128 7.15 11.79 -13.39
N ARG A 129 6.64 11.37 -12.22
CA ARG A 129 5.32 11.71 -11.69
C ARG A 129 4.16 11.36 -12.64
N HIS A 130 4.34 10.37 -13.50
CA HIS A 130 3.27 9.85 -14.34
C HIS A 130 2.07 9.45 -13.47
N PHE A 131 2.36 8.70 -12.39
CA PHE A 131 1.40 8.36 -11.35
C PHE A 131 1.71 9.07 -10.02
N THR A 132 0.80 9.00 -9.07
CA THR A 132 1.04 9.40 -7.68
C THR A 132 1.78 8.31 -6.91
N ASP A 133 2.61 8.69 -5.95
CA ASP A 133 3.32 7.73 -5.10
C ASP A 133 3.60 8.26 -3.69
N TYR A 134 4.03 7.35 -2.82
CA TYR A 134 4.49 7.62 -1.45
C TYR A 134 5.96 7.18 -1.26
N MET A 135 6.80 7.48 -2.26
CA MET A 135 8.20 7.04 -2.29
C MET A 135 9.00 7.58 -1.10
N ALA A 136 8.88 8.86 -0.77
CA ALA A 136 9.64 9.46 0.33
C ALA A 136 9.30 8.81 1.68
N ASP A 137 8.03 8.53 1.96
CA ASP A 137 7.64 7.72 3.12
C ASP A 137 8.28 6.33 3.07
N SER A 138 8.22 5.64 1.94
CA SER A 138 8.78 4.28 1.83
C SER A 138 10.30 4.23 2.06
N VAL A 139 11.03 5.26 1.61
CA VAL A 139 12.47 5.41 1.89
C VAL A 139 12.73 5.64 3.38
N TRP A 140 11.93 6.50 4.04
CA TRP A 140 11.96 6.67 5.49
C TRP A 140 11.66 5.36 6.24
N GLN A 141 10.64 4.64 5.83
CA GLN A 141 10.24 3.35 6.39
C GLN A 141 11.31 2.26 6.21
N ARG A 142 12.15 2.35 5.18
CA ARG A 142 13.34 1.49 5.02
C ARG A 142 14.44 1.85 6.01
N TYR A 143 14.74 3.14 6.17
CA TYR A 143 15.70 3.61 7.17
C TYR A 143 15.33 3.15 8.59
N LEU A 144 14.04 3.12 8.93
CA LEU A 144 13.59 2.57 10.23
C LEU A 144 13.89 1.08 10.42
N VAL A 145 14.15 0.32 9.35
CA VAL A 145 14.53 -1.10 9.39
C VAL A 145 16.05 -1.26 9.43
N ASP A 146 16.78 -0.59 8.54
CA ASP A 146 18.22 -0.82 8.36
C ASP A 146 19.13 0.15 9.13
N GLY A 147 18.61 1.29 9.58
CA GLY A 147 19.34 2.31 10.34
C GLY A 147 20.41 3.05 9.55
N ASP A 148 20.46 2.94 8.22
CA ASP A 148 21.51 3.59 7.43
C ASP A 148 21.17 5.06 7.15
N VAL A 149 21.67 5.91 8.03
CA VAL A 149 21.57 7.37 7.93
C VAL A 149 22.17 7.88 6.62
N THR A 150 23.30 7.33 6.15
CA THR A 150 24.02 7.89 4.98
C THR A 150 23.19 7.69 3.71
N SER A 151 22.61 6.50 3.53
CA SER A 151 21.76 6.19 2.37
C SER A 151 20.56 7.14 2.29
N ILE A 152 19.82 7.32 3.38
CA ILE A 152 18.62 8.17 3.36
C ILE A 152 18.93 9.65 3.21
N THR A 153 19.93 10.18 3.92
CA THR A 153 20.21 11.63 3.90
C THR A 153 20.79 12.11 2.57
N THR A 154 21.44 11.23 1.81
CA THR A 154 21.95 11.54 0.46
C THR A 154 20.84 11.95 -0.51
N HIS A 155 19.59 11.53 -0.24
CA HIS A 155 18.44 11.81 -1.10
C HIS A 155 17.60 13.02 -0.66
N LEU A 156 17.90 13.68 0.46
CA LEU A 156 17.03 14.72 1.04
C LEU A 156 16.63 15.80 0.03
N GLN A 157 17.59 16.35 -0.72
CA GLN A 157 17.29 17.38 -1.72
C GLN A 157 16.38 16.85 -2.83
N ALA A 158 16.63 15.63 -3.33
CA ALA A 158 15.78 15.03 -4.38
C ALA A 158 14.36 14.73 -3.86
N MET A 159 14.21 14.36 -2.58
CA MET A 159 12.90 14.20 -1.94
C MET A 159 12.14 15.53 -1.91
N ILE A 160 12.82 16.62 -1.51
CA ILE A 160 12.26 17.98 -1.50
C ILE A 160 11.86 18.38 -2.92
N ASP A 161 12.78 18.28 -3.89
CA ASP A 161 12.54 18.70 -5.27
C ASP A 161 11.36 17.94 -5.91
N LEU A 162 11.24 16.64 -5.66
CA LEU A 162 10.12 15.85 -6.15
C LEU A 162 8.80 16.27 -5.47
N TYR A 163 8.82 16.55 -4.17
CA TYR A 163 7.63 17.02 -3.45
C TYR A 163 7.14 18.37 -3.98
N GLU A 164 8.03 19.35 -4.12
CA GLU A 164 7.65 20.70 -4.60
C GLU A 164 7.13 20.67 -6.04
N GLN A 165 7.55 19.73 -6.87
CA GLN A 165 7.01 19.58 -8.23
C GLN A 165 5.51 19.23 -8.24
N TRP A 166 4.97 18.66 -7.17
CA TRP A 166 3.53 18.38 -7.04
C TRP A 166 2.69 19.63 -6.75
N ASP A 167 3.29 20.83 -6.65
CA ASP A 167 2.55 22.09 -6.58
C ASP A 167 1.61 22.29 -7.77
N ASP A 168 1.92 21.67 -8.93
CA ASP A 168 1.05 21.67 -10.12
C ASP A 168 -0.28 20.88 -9.94
N ALA A 169 -0.35 20.06 -8.89
CA ALA A 169 -1.51 19.27 -8.49
C ALA A 169 -2.12 19.73 -7.15
N PHE A 170 -1.69 20.87 -6.61
CA PHE A 170 -2.20 21.43 -5.36
C PHE A 170 -3.24 22.54 -5.63
N ASP A 171 -4.43 22.41 -5.04
CA ASP A 171 -5.44 23.47 -5.07
C ASP A 171 -5.28 24.35 -3.82
N ALA A 172 -4.75 25.56 -4.01
CA ALA A 172 -4.49 26.49 -2.90
C ALA A 172 -5.76 26.98 -2.19
N ASP A 173 -6.90 27.05 -2.89
CA ASP A 173 -8.16 27.51 -2.30
C ASP A 173 -8.75 26.45 -1.35
N LYS A 174 -8.47 25.17 -1.61
CA LYS A 174 -8.89 24.04 -0.76
C LYS A 174 -7.82 23.54 0.19
N GLY A 175 -6.55 23.81 -0.11
CA GLY A 175 -5.41 23.25 0.60
C GLY A 175 -5.34 21.72 0.47
N LEU A 176 -5.66 21.19 -0.72
CA LEU A 176 -5.73 19.76 -1.01
C LEU A 176 -5.09 19.46 -2.37
N TYR A 177 -4.49 18.29 -2.48
CA TYR A 177 -3.98 17.76 -3.75
C TYR A 177 -5.10 17.07 -4.53
N TRP A 178 -5.01 17.12 -5.86
CA TRP A 178 -5.97 16.50 -6.77
C TRP A 178 -5.29 15.78 -7.93
N ARG A 179 -5.90 14.68 -8.38
CA ARG A 179 -5.52 13.96 -9.60
C ARG A 179 -6.72 13.34 -10.27
N GLU A 180 -6.56 13.01 -11.56
CA GLU A 180 -7.46 12.06 -12.19
C GLU A 180 -7.15 10.62 -11.71
N PRO A 181 -8.15 9.72 -11.68
CA PRO A 181 -7.98 8.38 -11.16
C PRO A 181 -6.94 7.54 -11.92
N LEU A 182 -6.87 7.66 -13.26
CA LEU A 182 -5.86 6.96 -14.06
C LEU A 182 -4.44 7.32 -13.60
N ALA A 183 -4.18 8.61 -13.39
CA ALA A 183 -2.89 9.10 -12.90
C ALA A 183 -2.65 8.87 -11.40
N ASP A 184 -3.59 8.20 -10.73
CA ASP A 184 -3.48 7.66 -9.36
C ASP A 184 -3.49 6.11 -9.40
N ALA A 185 -3.26 5.52 -10.58
CA ALA A 185 -3.27 4.08 -10.89
C ALA A 185 -4.60 3.38 -10.55
N THR A 186 -5.72 4.08 -10.77
CA THR A 186 -7.07 3.61 -10.42
C THR A 186 -8.14 4.01 -11.45
N GLU A 187 -7.97 3.70 -12.74
CA GLU A 187 -8.99 4.04 -13.75
C GLU A 187 -10.37 3.44 -13.47
N TYR A 188 -11.42 4.08 -14.00
CA TYR A 188 -12.82 3.68 -13.78
C TYR A 188 -13.26 3.70 -12.30
N THR A 189 -12.86 4.70 -11.54
CA THR A 189 -13.47 4.99 -10.22
C THR A 189 -14.82 5.68 -10.36
N ILE A 190 -15.55 5.85 -9.27
CA ILE A 190 -16.81 6.60 -9.27
C ILE A 190 -16.60 8.00 -9.83
N SER A 191 -15.47 8.66 -9.54
CA SER A 191 -15.24 10.05 -9.95
C SER A 191 -15.13 10.22 -11.46
N SER A 192 -14.41 9.32 -12.16
CA SER A 192 -14.27 9.37 -13.62
C SER A 192 -15.51 8.87 -14.34
N ILE A 193 -16.18 7.85 -13.79
CA ILE A 193 -17.42 7.35 -14.37
C ILE A 193 -18.54 8.38 -14.24
N ASP A 194 -18.71 9.02 -13.08
CA ASP A 194 -19.74 10.04 -12.91
C ASP A 194 -19.43 11.27 -13.80
N ALA A 195 -18.15 11.65 -13.93
CA ALA A 195 -17.75 12.76 -14.79
C ALA A 195 -17.94 12.49 -16.30
N SER A 196 -18.12 11.24 -16.72
CA SER A 196 -18.45 10.87 -18.10
C SER A 196 -19.95 10.74 -18.36
N GLY A 197 -20.80 10.99 -17.36
CA GLY A 197 -22.22 10.68 -17.43
C GLY A 197 -22.53 9.18 -17.35
N GLY A 198 -21.53 8.36 -16.97
CA GLY A 198 -21.65 6.91 -16.86
C GLY A 198 -21.36 6.13 -18.14
N GLU A 199 -20.89 6.79 -19.20
CA GLU A 199 -20.63 6.17 -20.51
C GLU A 199 -19.19 5.66 -20.67
N ASP A 200 -18.25 6.21 -19.90
CA ASP A 200 -16.83 5.83 -19.86
C ASP A 200 -16.30 5.99 -18.42
N GLY A 201 -14.99 5.88 -18.21
CA GLY A 201 -14.30 6.22 -16.97
C GLY A 201 -12.79 6.06 -17.04
N PHE A 202 -12.21 5.89 -18.23
CA PHE A 202 -10.76 5.68 -18.37
C PHE A 202 -9.96 6.94 -18.01
N THR A 203 -10.42 8.12 -18.44
CA THR A 203 -9.77 9.41 -18.18
C THR A 203 -10.73 10.40 -17.53
N GLY A 204 -10.22 11.56 -17.07
CA GLY A 204 -11.04 12.60 -16.47
C GLY A 204 -11.40 12.29 -15.01
N GLY A 205 -12.48 12.86 -14.50
CA GLY A 205 -12.86 12.64 -13.09
C GLY A 205 -11.89 13.20 -12.06
N TYR A 206 -11.11 14.23 -12.42
CA TYR A 206 -10.18 14.92 -11.50
C TYR A 206 -10.84 15.16 -10.15
N ALA A 207 -10.20 14.70 -9.09
CA ALA A 207 -10.75 14.72 -7.75
C ALA A 207 -9.70 14.99 -6.68
N PHE A 208 -10.14 15.56 -5.56
CA PHE A 208 -9.43 15.54 -4.30
C PHE A 208 -9.61 14.15 -3.68
N ARG A 209 -8.58 13.31 -3.79
CA ARG A 209 -8.67 11.87 -3.47
C ARG A 209 -8.02 11.56 -2.12
N PRO A 210 -8.56 10.60 -1.33
CA PRO A 210 -7.92 10.11 -0.12
C PRO A 210 -6.51 9.58 -0.32
N THR A 211 -6.20 9.00 -1.47
CA THR A 211 -4.89 8.47 -1.85
C THR A 211 -3.81 9.55 -1.89
N ILE A 212 -3.77 10.40 -2.94
CA ILE A 212 -2.72 11.42 -3.11
C ILE A 212 -2.56 12.33 -1.88
N ASN A 213 -3.66 12.73 -1.23
CA ASN A 213 -3.56 13.59 -0.04
C ASN A 213 -2.88 12.86 1.13
N SER A 214 -3.08 11.55 1.27
CA SER A 214 -2.37 10.73 2.26
C SER A 214 -0.91 10.53 1.87
N TYR A 215 -0.61 10.31 0.59
CA TYR A 215 0.75 10.13 0.10
C TYR A 215 1.58 11.39 0.31
N MET A 216 1.05 12.56 -0.07
CA MET A 216 1.71 13.85 0.14
C MET A 216 1.88 14.16 1.62
N TRP A 217 0.89 13.84 2.46
CA TRP A 217 1.05 13.96 3.91
C TRP A 217 2.22 13.11 4.45
N ALA A 218 2.30 11.85 4.04
CA ALA A 218 3.35 10.94 4.49
C ALA A 218 4.74 11.33 3.95
N ASN A 219 4.81 11.71 2.67
CA ASN A 219 6.04 12.20 2.05
C ASN A 219 6.57 13.47 2.73
N ALA A 220 5.68 14.41 3.10
CA ALA A 220 6.08 15.61 3.84
C ALA A 220 6.68 15.26 5.22
N LEU A 221 6.06 14.35 5.96
CA LEU A 221 6.61 13.91 7.24
C LEU A 221 7.94 13.18 7.08
N ALA A 222 8.09 12.36 6.05
CA ALA A 222 9.36 11.70 5.75
C ALA A 222 10.47 12.72 5.49
N ILE A 223 10.22 13.71 4.64
CA ILE A 223 11.18 14.80 4.37
C ILE A 223 11.54 15.52 5.67
N ALA A 224 10.56 15.87 6.49
CA ALA A 224 10.82 16.54 7.75
C ALA A 224 11.69 15.70 8.71
N ASN A 225 11.45 14.39 8.76
CA ASN A 225 12.24 13.50 9.59
C ASN A 225 13.67 13.33 9.08
N VAL A 226 13.88 13.28 7.76
CA VAL A 226 15.22 13.21 7.16
C VAL A 226 15.97 14.53 7.36
N ALA A 227 15.30 15.67 7.22
CA ALA A 227 15.87 16.99 7.51
C ALA A 227 16.37 17.11 8.96
N ASP A 228 15.63 16.55 9.92
CA ASP A 228 16.08 16.49 11.31
C ASP A 228 17.36 15.64 11.51
N LEU A 229 17.52 14.54 10.76
CA LEU A 229 18.74 13.72 10.84
C LEU A 229 20.01 14.49 10.46
N VAL A 230 19.89 15.49 9.57
CA VAL A 230 21.01 16.34 9.13
C VAL A 230 21.06 17.70 9.82
N GLY A 231 20.19 17.95 10.80
CA GLY A 231 20.16 19.21 11.55
C GLY A 231 19.50 20.38 10.81
N GLU A 232 18.76 20.13 9.73
CA GLU A 232 18.01 21.13 8.99
C GLU A 232 16.63 21.43 9.61
N SER A 233 16.64 21.92 10.85
CA SER A 233 15.39 22.14 11.61
C SER A 233 14.41 23.11 10.95
N SER A 234 14.91 24.07 10.15
CA SER A 234 14.04 24.98 9.38
C SER A 234 13.28 24.23 8.29
N THR A 235 13.97 23.41 7.49
CA THR A 235 13.37 22.54 6.47
C THR A 235 12.35 21.59 7.12
N ALA A 236 12.73 20.96 8.24
CA ALA A 236 11.84 20.07 8.97
C ALA A 236 10.56 20.78 9.46
N GLY A 237 10.68 22.02 9.95
CA GLY A 237 9.54 22.84 10.36
C GLY A 237 8.57 23.13 9.21
N ILE A 238 9.09 23.49 8.03
CA ILE A 238 8.27 23.77 6.84
C ILE A 238 7.42 22.56 6.46
N PHE A 239 8.03 21.39 6.34
CA PHE A 239 7.33 20.19 5.89
C PHE A 239 6.36 19.64 6.96
N ARG A 240 6.68 19.79 8.25
CA ARG A 240 5.72 19.48 9.33
C ARG A 240 4.49 20.37 9.29
N GLU A 241 4.67 21.66 9.04
CA GLU A 241 3.55 22.61 8.92
C GLU A 241 2.66 22.28 7.72
N ARG A 242 3.27 21.93 6.57
CA ARG A 242 2.55 21.45 5.39
C ARG A 242 1.74 20.20 5.69
N ALA A 243 2.35 19.19 6.32
CA ALA A 243 1.66 17.96 6.72
C ALA A 243 0.51 18.25 7.71
N SER A 244 0.73 19.11 8.71
CA SER A 244 -0.28 19.51 9.69
C SER A 244 -1.48 20.20 9.03
N THR A 245 -1.21 21.15 8.14
CA THR A 245 -2.24 21.88 7.38
C THR A 245 -3.03 20.94 6.49
N LEU A 246 -2.33 20.09 5.71
CA LEU A 246 -2.96 19.12 4.81
C LEU A 246 -3.85 18.13 5.56
N LYS A 247 -3.38 17.59 6.69
CA LYS A 247 -4.17 16.71 7.55
C LYS A 247 -5.44 17.40 8.04
N THR A 248 -5.33 18.65 8.47
CA THR A 248 -6.49 19.41 8.95
C THR A 248 -7.53 19.58 7.84
N ARG A 249 -7.11 20.06 6.66
CA ARG A 249 -7.99 20.22 5.48
C ARG A 249 -8.62 18.88 5.07
N PHE A 250 -7.80 17.85 4.92
CA PHE A 250 -8.24 16.51 4.56
C PHE A 250 -9.37 16.00 5.45
N GLN A 251 -9.16 16.03 6.77
CA GLN A 251 -10.14 15.53 7.72
C GLN A 251 -11.43 16.35 7.76
N THR A 252 -11.34 17.67 7.57
CA THR A 252 -12.50 18.57 7.53
C THR A 252 -13.32 18.38 6.26
N ASP A 253 -12.64 18.27 5.12
CA ASP A 253 -13.28 18.36 3.81
C ASP A 253 -13.63 16.99 3.24
N ILE A 254 -12.70 16.04 3.28
CA ILE A 254 -12.85 14.73 2.62
C ILE A 254 -13.72 13.78 3.45
N TRP A 255 -13.84 13.99 4.76
CA TRP A 255 -14.75 13.22 5.58
C TRP A 255 -16.22 13.50 5.23
N ASN A 256 -16.94 12.47 4.80
CA ASN A 256 -18.37 12.54 4.56
C ASN A 256 -19.14 12.02 5.79
N THR A 257 -19.95 12.88 6.41
CA THR A 257 -20.72 12.51 7.62
C THR A 257 -21.91 11.60 7.36
N THR A 258 -22.43 11.57 6.14
CA THR A 258 -23.56 10.70 5.77
C THR A 258 -23.09 9.28 5.48
N LEU A 259 -21.98 9.16 4.75
CA LEU A 259 -21.39 7.87 4.43
C LEU A 259 -20.51 7.33 5.57
N GLU A 260 -20.06 8.19 6.48
CA GLU A 260 -19.08 7.93 7.55
C GLU A 260 -17.77 7.35 7.01
N HIS A 261 -17.25 8.00 5.97
CA HIS A 261 -16.09 7.56 5.21
C HIS A 261 -15.34 8.76 4.62
N PHE A 262 -14.06 8.59 4.27
CA PHE A 262 -13.32 9.56 3.46
C PHE A 262 -13.66 9.35 1.98
N ILE A 263 -14.13 10.39 1.30
CA ILE A 263 -14.78 10.29 -0.01
C ILE A 263 -14.21 11.35 -0.96
N ASP A 264 -13.86 10.94 -2.17
CA ASP A 264 -13.41 11.83 -3.23
C ASP A 264 -14.37 13.02 -3.42
N ARG A 265 -13.80 14.17 -3.75
CA ARG A 265 -14.57 15.34 -4.21
C ARG A 265 -14.09 15.76 -5.58
N HIS A 266 -15.00 16.03 -6.50
CA HIS A 266 -14.62 16.49 -7.84
C HIS A 266 -13.84 17.81 -7.77
N GLN A 267 -12.72 17.90 -8.49
CA GLN A 267 -11.91 19.11 -8.58
C GLN A 267 -12.31 20.00 -9.76
N ARG A 268 -13.23 19.56 -10.62
CA ARG A 268 -13.72 20.34 -11.77
C ARG A 268 -15.22 20.15 -11.97
N SER A 269 -15.90 21.18 -12.45
CA SER A 269 -17.27 21.07 -12.94
C SER A 269 -17.28 20.69 -14.43
N ASN A 270 -18.27 19.89 -14.83
CA ASN A 270 -18.67 19.71 -16.22
C ASN A 270 -20.21 19.56 -16.29
N GLU A 271 -20.73 18.99 -17.37
CA GLU A 271 -22.17 18.77 -17.54
C GLU A 271 -22.77 17.81 -16.48
N PHE A 272 -21.97 16.87 -15.96
CA PHE A 272 -22.43 15.77 -15.10
C PHE A 272 -22.05 15.94 -13.63
N VAL A 273 -20.92 16.59 -13.36
CA VAL A 273 -20.38 16.75 -11.99
C VAL A 273 -20.06 18.21 -11.69
N GLN A 274 -20.03 18.54 -10.40
CA GLN A 274 -19.77 19.91 -9.93
C GLN A 274 -18.56 19.97 -9.03
N TYR A 275 -17.78 21.04 -9.15
CA TYR A 275 -16.65 21.34 -8.29
C TYR A 275 -17.01 21.15 -6.82
N TYR A 276 -16.14 20.42 -6.12
CA TYR A 276 -16.18 20.14 -4.70
C TYR A 276 -17.34 19.26 -4.20
N GLN A 277 -18.24 18.82 -5.10
CA GLN A 277 -19.26 17.84 -4.73
C GLN A 277 -18.59 16.48 -4.45
N PRO A 278 -18.99 15.77 -3.38
CA PRO A 278 -18.50 14.43 -3.10
C PRO A 278 -19.02 13.46 -4.17
N ILE A 279 -18.22 12.44 -4.47
CA ILE A 279 -18.70 11.30 -5.25
C ILE A 279 -19.82 10.56 -4.50
N ARG A 280 -20.60 9.76 -5.24
CA ARG A 280 -21.87 9.22 -4.75
C ARG A 280 -21.78 7.82 -4.12
N GLY A 281 -20.60 7.42 -3.64
CA GLY A 281 -20.41 6.11 -3.02
C GLY A 281 -19.07 5.98 -2.32
N ARG A 282 -18.93 4.92 -1.51
CA ARG A 282 -17.66 4.60 -0.82
C ARG A 282 -16.73 3.85 -1.75
N GLU A 283 -15.48 4.28 -1.74
CA GLU A 283 -14.36 3.56 -2.34
C GLU A 283 -13.42 3.07 -1.24
N LEU A 284 -12.80 1.92 -1.44
CA LEU A 284 -11.83 1.35 -0.50
C LEU A 284 -10.62 2.28 -0.30
N ALA A 285 -10.31 3.11 -1.31
CA ALA A 285 -9.37 4.22 -1.24
C ALA A 285 -9.55 5.11 0.00
N GLY A 286 -10.78 5.29 0.49
CA GLY A 286 -11.06 6.05 1.69
C GLY A 286 -10.46 5.46 2.99
N LEU A 287 -9.96 4.23 2.98
CA LEU A 287 -9.23 3.61 4.11
C LEU A 287 -7.71 3.71 4.00
N VAL A 288 -7.17 4.15 2.85
CA VAL A 288 -5.73 4.35 2.64
C VAL A 288 -5.08 5.30 3.67
N PRO A 289 -5.73 6.39 4.17
CA PRO A 289 -5.09 7.28 5.14
C PRO A 289 -4.53 6.59 6.40
N TRP A 290 -5.14 5.48 6.84
CA TRP A 290 -4.65 4.72 8.01
C TRP A 290 -3.34 3.97 7.74
N MET A 291 -2.99 3.67 6.49
CA MET A 291 -1.68 3.09 6.15
C MET A 291 -0.53 3.96 6.63
N PHE A 292 -0.73 5.28 6.70
CA PHE A 292 0.28 6.23 7.14
C PHE A 292 0.02 6.74 8.57
N GLY A 293 -1.13 6.38 9.18
CA GLY A 293 -1.52 6.90 10.49
C GLY A 293 -2.01 8.36 10.45
N MET A 294 -2.53 8.80 9.30
CA MET A 294 -2.95 10.19 9.10
C MET A 294 -4.21 10.57 9.92
N PRO A 295 -5.30 9.78 9.95
CA PRO A 295 -6.51 10.17 10.67
C PRO A 295 -6.30 10.29 12.18
N ASP A 296 -7.02 11.20 12.83
CA ASP A 296 -7.02 11.32 14.29
C ASP A 296 -7.60 10.07 14.94
N ASN A 297 -7.00 9.68 16.06
CA ASN A 297 -7.42 8.53 16.83
C ASN A 297 -8.70 8.82 17.64
N ASN A 298 -9.85 8.74 16.98
CA ASN A 298 -11.15 8.95 17.58
C ASN A 298 -12.24 8.06 16.93
N SER A 299 -13.37 7.91 17.63
CA SER A 299 -14.49 7.09 17.17
C SER A 299 -15.13 7.59 15.88
N LYS A 300 -15.08 8.89 15.58
CA LYS A 300 -15.65 9.49 14.36
C LYS A 300 -14.99 8.89 13.12
N TYR A 301 -13.67 8.95 13.01
CA TYR A 301 -12.98 8.43 11.82
C TYR A 301 -12.91 6.91 11.84
N ASN A 302 -12.68 6.30 13.00
CA ASN A 302 -12.61 4.84 13.11
C ASN A 302 -13.91 4.15 12.66
N ALA A 303 -15.06 4.84 12.68
CA ALA A 303 -16.34 4.32 12.19
C ALA A 303 -16.29 3.81 10.74
N ALA A 304 -15.42 4.37 9.88
CA ALA A 304 -15.26 3.96 8.48
C ALA A 304 -14.91 2.46 8.34
N TRP A 305 -14.21 1.89 9.32
CA TRP A 305 -13.77 0.50 9.27
C TRP A 305 -14.92 -0.51 9.37
N LYS A 306 -16.13 -0.10 9.76
CA LYS A 306 -17.29 -1.02 9.73
C LYS A 306 -17.63 -1.46 8.30
N HIS A 307 -17.29 -0.66 7.29
CA HIS A 307 -17.70 -0.87 5.90
C HIS A 307 -17.02 -2.08 5.26
N ILE A 308 -15.83 -2.45 5.71
CA ILE A 308 -15.12 -3.66 5.25
C ILE A 308 -15.57 -4.94 5.98
N LEU A 309 -16.49 -4.83 6.94
CA LEU A 309 -17.11 -5.97 7.60
C LEU A 309 -18.47 -6.32 6.99
N ASP A 310 -19.09 -5.37 6.28
CA ASP A 310 -20.45 -5.45 5.74
C ASP A 310 -20.47 -5.91 4.29
N THR A 311 -21.12 -7.06 4.04
CA THR A 311 -21.20 -7.68 2.72
C THR A 311 -22.03 -6.88 1.71
N SER A 312 -22.86 -5.95 2.17
CA SER A 312 -23.59 -5.00 1.31
C SER A 312 -22.75 -3.78 0.91
N GLN A 313 -21.54 -3.63 1.47
CA GLN A 313 -20.63 -2.50 1.27
C GLN A 313 -19.29 -2.99 0.72
N LEU A 314 -18.17 -2.70 1.38
CA LEU A 314 -16.82 -2.95 0.83
C LEU A 314 -16.36 -4.41 0.99
N ARG A 315 -17.12 -5.28 1.66
CA ARG A 315 -16.73 -6.68 1.88
C ARG A 315 -17.25 -7.64 0.81
N GLY A 316 -16.39 -8.04 -0.12
CA GLY A 316 -16.62 -9.16 -1.03
C GLY A 316 -16.47 -10.53 -0.36
N LEU A 317 -16.92 -11.58 -1.05
CA LEU A 317 -16.70 -12.97 -0.62
C LEU A 317 -15.23 -13.40 -0.74
N ASN A 318 -14.51 -12.87 -1.73
CA ASN A 318 -13.12 -13.21 -2.03
C ASN A 318 -12.13 -12.08 -1.71
N GLY A 319 -12.59 -10.91 -1.27
CA GLY A 319 -11.71 -9.83 -0.82
C GLY A 319 -12.44 -8.51 -0.66
N MET A 320 -11.67 -7.44 -0.43
CA MET A 320 -12.22 -6.08 -0.29
C MET A 320 -12.51 -5.51 -1.68
N ARG A 321 -13.76 -5.06 -1.90
CA ARG A 321 -14.17 -4.40 -3.14
C ARG A 321 -13.60 -3.00 -3.19
N THR A 322 -13.08 -2.56 -4.33
CA THR A 322 -12.66 -1.16 -4.50
C THR A 322 -13.83 -0.18 -4.43
N VAL A 323 -15.05 -0.60 -4.80
CA VAL A 323 -16.30 0.17 -4.75
C VAL A 323 -17.44 -0.67 -4.18
N GLU A 324 -18.35 -0.06 -3.42
CA GLU A 324 -19.51 -0.76 -2.86
C GLU A 324 -20.60 -1.11 -3.90
N PRO A 325 -21.32 -2.25 -3.72
CA PRO A 325 -22.37 -2.70 -4.65
C PRO A 325 -23.56 -1.77 -4.85
N SER A 326 -23.78 -0.78 -3.97
CA SER A 326 -24.84 0.21 -4.12
C SER A 326 -24.57 1.23 -5.22
N TYR A 327 -23.34 1.30 -5.74
CA TYR A 327 -23.03 2.17 -6.87
C TYR A 327 -23.66 1.64 -8.16
N GLN A 328 -24.34 2.51 -8.91
CA GLN A 328 -25.12 2.12 -10.10
C GLN A 328 -24.28 1.46 -11.23
N TYR A 329 -22.97 1.72 -11.27
CA TYR A 329 -22.05 1.12 -12.24
C TYR A 329 -21.06 0.16 -11.58
N TYR A 330 -21.37 -0.37 -10.40
CA TYR A 330 -20.56 -1.40 -9.75
C TYR A 330 -20.33 -2.60 -10.69
N MET A 331 -19.06 -2.97 -10.87
CA MET A 331 -18.60 -4.06 -11.76
C MET A 331 -19.06 -3.95 -13.23
N ARG A 332 -19.51 -2.77 -13.69
CA ARG A 332 -19.81 -2.55 -15.12
C ARG A 332 -18.52 -2.59 -15.92
N GLN A 333 -18.44 -3.45 -16.94
CA GLN A 333 -17.25 -3.52 -17.80
C GLN A 333 -17.28 -2.43 -18.88
N TYR A 334 -16.23 -1.62 -18.96
CA TYR A 334 -16.11 -0.55 -19.96
C TYR A 334 -15.13 -0.87 -21.10
N ARG A 335 -14.06 -1.62 -20.82
CA ARG A 335 -12.98 -1.88 -21.79
C ARG A 335 -12.66 -3.36 -21.92
N TYR A 336 -12.23 -3.77 -23.10
CA TYR A 336 -11.87 -5.15 -23.43
C TYR A 336 -10.64 -5.20 -24.32
N GLU A 337 -9.77 -6.16 -24.06
CA GLU A 337 -8.69 -6.55 -24.96
C GLU A 337 -9.19 -7.76 -25.77
N GLY A 338 -9.63 -7.50 -27.00
CA GLY A 338 -10.36 -8.50 -27.77
C GLY A 338 -11.66 -8.90 -27.05
N THR A 339 -11.71 -10.12 -26.53
CA THR A 339 -12.84 -10.65 -25.74
C THR A 339 -12.59 -10.68 -24.24
N ASN A 340 -11.36 -10.38 -23.81
CA ASN A 340 -10.97 -10.43 -22.40
C ASN A 340 -11.32 -9.11 -21.72
N ARG A 341 -11.76 -9.18 -20.47
CA ARG A 341 -12.05 -7.98 -19.68
C ARG A 341 -10.74 -7.32 -19.29
N GLU A 342 -10.71 -6.00 -19.40
CA GLU A 342 -9.57 -5.19 -18.95
C GLU A 342 -9.78 -4.58 -17.56
N CYS A 343 -8.71 -3.93 -17.08
CA CYS A 343 -8.56 -3.25 -15.80
C CYS A 343 -9.64 -2.21 -15.53
N GLN A 344 -10.20 -2.25 -14.32
CA GLN A 344 -11.13 -1.24 -13.82
C GLN A 344 -11.26 -1.29 -12.30
N TRP A 345 -11.54 -0.13 -11.70
CA TRP A 345 -11.55 0.06 -10.25
C TRP A 345 -12.95 0.28 -9.66
N ASN A 346 -14.02 0.03 -10.42
CA ASN A 346 -15.42 0.18 -9.99
C ASN A 346 -16.00 -1.03 -9.23
N GLY A 347 -15.20 -1.79 -8.50
CA GLY A 347 -15.68 -2.94 -7.73
C GLY A 347 -14.71 -4.11 -7.52
N PRO A 348 -13.79 -4.42 -8.45
CA PRO A 348 -12.88 -5.57 -8.32
C PRO A 348 -12.04 -5.55 -7.04
N VAL A 349 -11.45 -6.70 -6.71
CA VAL A 349 -10.45 -6.80 -5.65
C VAL A 349 -9.07 -6.59 -6.28
N TRP A 350 -8.36 -5.55 -5.82
CA TRP A 350 -7.03 -5.22 -6.30
C TRP A 350 -5.98 -5.47 -5.20
N PRO A 351 -5.01 -6.39 -5.40
CA PRO A 351 -3.88 -6.59 -4.48
C PRO A 351 -3.18 -5.30 -4.09
N TYR A 352 -3.07 -4.36 -5.03
CA TYR A 352 -2.53 -3.02 -4.82
C TYR A 352 -3.21 -2.33 -3.62
N GLN A 353 -4.53 -2.15 -3.67
CA GLN A 353 -5.26 -1.43 -2.61
C GLN A 353 -5.57 -2.30 -1.40
N VAL A 354 -5.74 -3.62 -1.57
CA VAL A 354 -5.84 -4.57 -0.44
C VAL A 354 -4.58 -4.50 0.42
N THR A 355 -3.40 -4.40 -0.17
CA THR A 355 -2.14 -4.24 0.57
C THR A 355 -2.16 -2.97 1.42
N GLN A 356 -2.55 -1.83 0.83
CA GLN A 356 -2.64 -0.57 1.57
C GLN A 356 -3.63 -0.65 2.74
N VAL A 357 -4.81 -1.23 2.52
CA VAL A 357 -5.83 -1.35 3.56
C VAL A 357 -5.42 -2.36 4.64
N LEU A 358 -4.74 -3.45 4.31
CA LEU A 358 -4.20 -4.38 5.32
C LEU A 358 -3.11 -3.71 6.18
N LEU A 359 -2.23 -2.90 5.58
CA LEU A 359 -1.27 -2.09 6.33
C LEU A 359 -1.98 -1.06 7.23
N GLY A 360 -3.00 -0.38 6.70
CA GLY A 360 -3.83 0.54 7.48
C GLY A 360 -4.59 -0.15 8.62
N MET A 361 -5.07 -1.37 8.40
CA MET A 361 -5.74 -2.17 9.43
C MET A 361 -4.76 -2.60 10.53
N ALA A 362 -3.52 -2.95 10.16
CA ALA A 362 -2.47 -3.23 11.12
C ALA A 362 -2.17 -1.99 11.98
N ASN A 363 -2.04 -0.81 11.38
CA ASN A 363 -1.88 0.44 12.12
C ASN A 363 -3.08 0.75 13.02
N LEU A 364 -4.30 0.54 12.54
CA LEU A 364 -5.51 0.71 13.34
C LEU A 364 -5.46 -0.17 14.59
N LEU A 365 -5.08 -1.44 14.45
CA LEU A 365 -5.01 -2.38 15.57
C LEU A 365 -3.90 -2.06 16.58
N ASN A 366 -2.80 -1.45 16.14
CA ASN A 366 -1.64 -1.17 17.00
C ASN A 366 -1.68 0.22 17.62
N ASN A 367 -2.19 1.22 16.90
CA ASN A 367 -2.01 2.64 17.23
C ASN A 367 -3.32 3.37 17.51
N TYR A 368 -4.48 2.76 17.22
CA TYR A 368 -5.80 3.38 17.39
C TYR A 368 -6.63 2.70 18.49
N ASN A 369 -7.38 3.51 19.23
CA ASN A 369 -8.30 3.06 20.27
C ASN A 369 -9.69 2.82 19.65
N GLN A 370 -10.00 1.57 19.37
CA GLN A 370 -11.26 1.17 18.71
C GLN A 370 -11.64 -0.28 19.04
N THR A 371 -12.89 -0.63 18.77
CA THR A 371 -13.45 -1.98 18.99
C THR A 371 -14.19 -2.55 17.76
N ILE A 372 -14.05 -1.89 16.60
CA ILE A 372 -14.75 -2.24 15.36
C ILE A 372 -14.04 -3.40 14.66
N ILE A 373 -12.72 -3.31 14.51
CA ILE A 373 -11.87 -4.33 13.93
C ILE A 373 -11.16 -5.09 15.03
N SER A 374 -11.25 -6.42 14.99
CA SER A 374 -10.51 -7.32 15.84
C SER A 374 -9.31 -7.95 15.12
N LYS A 375 -8.42 -8.60 15.88
CA LYS A 375 -7.34 -9.43 15.31
C LYS A 375 -7.89 -10.58 14.45
N THR A 376 -9.07 -11.08 14.78
CA THR A 376 -9.76 -12.13 14.01
C THR A 376 -10.20 -11.60 12.65
N ASP A 377 -10.67 -10.35 12.59
CA ASP A 377 -11.02 -9.71 11.33
C ASP A 377 -9.78 -9.55 10.44
N TYR A 378 -8.66 -9.05 10.99
CA TYR A 378 -7.40 -8.96 10.26
C TYR A 378 -6.95 -10.31 9.70
N LEU A 379 -6.93 -11.36 10.53
CA LEU A 379 -6.52 -12.68 10.06
C LEU A 379 -7.45 -13.25 8.99
N ARG A 380 -8.76 -12.95 9.07
CA ARG A 380 -9.71 -13.35 8.04
C ARG A 380 -9.41 -12.67 6.70
N GLU A 381 -9.15 -11.36 6.72
CA GLU A 381 -8.83 -10.61 5.50
C GLU A 381 -7.48 -11.03 4.94
N LEU A 382 -6.46 -11.25 5.78
CA LEU A 382 -5.16 -11.80 5.36
C LEU A 382 -5.30 -13.18 4.70
N ARG A 383 -6.15 -14.05 5.26
CA ARG A 383 -6.47 -15.35 4.64
C ARG A 383 -7.22 -15.19 3.32
N SER A 384 -8.09 -14.20 3.19
CA SER A 384 -8.74 -13.90 1.91
C SER A 384 -7.72 -13.46 0.87
N TYR A 385 -6.83 -12.55 1.25
CA TYR A 385 -5.74 -12.09 0.40
C TYR A 385 -4.82 -13.25 0.00
N THR A 386 -4.49 -14.15 0.92
CA THR A 386 -3.72 -15.37 0.64
C THR A 386 -4.41 -16.25 -0.40
N ARG A 387 -5.74 -16.45 -0.30
CA ARG A 387 -6.49 -17.32 -1.23
C ARG A 387 -6.54 -16.77 -2.65
N ILE A 388 -6.64 -15.45 -2.85
CA ILE A 388 -6.74 -14.89 -4.21
C ILE A 388 -5.44 -15.05 -5.01
N HIS A 389 -4.29 -15.21 -4.35
CA HIS A 389 -3.02 -15.51 -5.02
C HIS A 389 -2.97 -16.93 -5.64
N SER A 390 -4.06 -17.69 -5.62
CA SER A 390 -4.14 -19.01 -6.26
C SER A 390 -5.04 -18.95 -7.49
N ASN A 391 -4.46 -19.19 -8.66
CA ASN A 391 -5.19 -19.42 -9.91
C ASN A 391 -5.07 -20.90 -10.31
N SER A 392 -6.21 -21.57 -10.51
CA SER A 392 -6.26 -22.98 -10.94
C SER A 392 -5.44 -23.94 -10.05
N GLY A 393 -5.41 -23.67 -8.74
CA GLY A 393 -4.71 -24.50 -7.74
C GLY A 393 -3.20 -24.28 -7.67
N LYS A 394 -2.67 -23.26 -8.35
CA LYS A 394 -1.26 -22.86 -8.31
C LYS A 394 -1.15 -21.43 -7.83
N LEU A 395 -0.07 -21.11 -7.11
CA LEU A 395 0.24 -19.73 -6.75
C LEU A 395 0.54 -18.93 -8.01
N ASN A 396 -0.34 -17.98 -8.30
CA ASN A 396 -0.25 -17.02 -9.38
C ASN A 396 -0.92 -15.72 -8.92
N LEU A 397 -0.11 -14.73 -8.57
CA LEU A 397 -0.58 -13.36 -8.33
C LEU A 397 -0.92 -12.78 -9.69
N GLU A 398 -2.13 -12.25 -9.79
CA GLU A 398 -2.71 -11.62 -10.97
C GLU A 398 -3.05 -10.16 -10.60
N GLU A 399 -3.34 -9.36 -11.61
CA GLU A 399 -3.56 -7.93 -11.45
C GLU A 399 -4.80 -7.60 -10.59
N ASN A 400 -5.94 -8.26 -10.84
CA ASN A 400 -7.16 -8.07 -10.09
C ASN A 400 -8.10 -9.29 -10.12
N TYR A 401 -9.08 -9.30 -9.22
CA TYR A 401 -9.92 -10.46 -8.97
C TYR A 401 -11.40 -10.12 -8.81
N GLU A 402 -12.23 -11.12 -9.10
CA GLU A 402 -13.66 -11.06 -8.82
C GLU A 402 -13.92 -10.98 -7.30
N PRO A 403 -14.68 -10.00 -6.81
CA PRO A 403 -14.97 -9.87 -5.38
C PRO A 403 -15.94 -10.91 -4.87
N ASP A 404 -16.88 -11.34 -5.72
CA ASP A 404 -18.01 -12.20 -5.34
C ASP A 404 -17.99 -13.57 -6.03
N LYS A 405 -17.01 -13.80 -6.92
CA LYS A 405 -16.73 -15.08 -7.60
C LYS A 405 -15.25 -15.40 -7.49
N SER A 406 -14.88 -16.67 -7.66
CA SER A 406 -13.47 -17.05 -7.66
C SER A 406 -12.82 -16.73 -9.00
N GLY A 407 -11.61 -16.21 -8.96
CA GLY A 407 -10.73 -16.10 -10.13
C GLY A 407 -10.36 -14.66 -10.47
N PRO A 408 -9.30 -14.49 -11.28
CA PRO A 408 -8.87 -13.20 -11.76
C PRO A 408 -9.83 -12.63 -12.82
N ILE A 409 -9.75 -11.32 -13.04
CA ILE A 409 -10.47 -10.64 -14.13
C ILE A 409 -9.52 -10.41 -15.31
N VAL A 410 -8.35 -9.82 -15.05
CA VAL A 410 -7.26 -9.66 -16.02
C VAL A 410 -6.24 -10.79 -15.83
N LEU A 411 -5.76 -11.35 -16.95
CA LEU A 411 -4.91 -12.55 -17.04
C LEU A 411 -3.59 -12.25 -17.73
#